data_AF-A0AAU9J0N4-F1
#
_entry.id   AF-A0AAU9J0N4-F1
#
_cell.length_a   1.000
_cell.length_b   1.000
_cell.length_c   1.000
_cell.angle_alpha   90.00
_cell.angle_beta   90.00
_cell.angle_gamma   90.00
#
_symmetry.space_group_name_H-M   'P 1'
#
loop_
_entity.id
_entity.type
_entity.pdbx_description
1 polymer ?
#
loop_
_entity_poly.entity_id
_entity_poly.type
_entity_poly.pdbx_seq_one_letter_code
_entity_poly.pdbx_strand_id
1 'polypeptide(L)'
;MSNRSFMTGARTSMMVREPEIEILHKHIEEITEKLEKEKRESVYLDQQLEYFQDELSKTSCLNKTHFTSGPTEIQLKNKLQMLEKKLDLEITSLNDMRSQNRLIRHEVNVFRRDKRHYKRTLQSLDEGILNVSVVTQEKHEELTTKVNLASRNLNNIEKLRSKSLNNRSMYSQKLSELSTHIFDEKEREQKVHKRIEKGILGNLNSPGDTIEITKLLKELTSKWKEKLQEKRKILDNYVKHIMNIEDAFEEIRNASGIADFDEIVIALIKSEQQLYEICTYINNMNAEIDRLEEVHSETIEAIKSYGISLEFGLEKLNSLYESSKKKLNDLVEDKNGKIRQTENFRLSLESLQPYFKQVLERCKTSLADLEIAEEIRLDETTTLTEQNIFILLGELEEYLGHLQIFISRREDGAVDSSRLNRSSILLQDKSHEFKATSLRDLLELKDLHHDPEIEDVRYPISVQKLKSRAKRLAATTPNLEEMTRKSNQ
;
A
#
# COMPACT_ATOMS: atom_id res chain seq x y z
N MET A 1 -96.07 -12.11 60.24
CA MET A 1 -97.14 -13.12 60.19
C MET A 1 -98.02 -12.93 61.41
N SER A 2 -99.34 -12.83 61.17
CA SER A 2 -100.41 -12.62 62.14
C SER A 2 -100.39 -13.60 63.31
N ASN A 3 -100.73 -13.12 64.52
CA ASN A 3 -102.00 -13.52 65.11
C ASN A 3 -102.47 -12.54 66.20
N ARG A 4 -103.74 -12.15 66.05
CA ARG A 4 -104.61 -11.39 66.95
C ARG A 4 -105.08 -12.27 68.11
N SER A 5 -105.74 -11.62 69.09
CA SER A 5 -106.94 -12.08 69.83
C SER A 5 -106.68 -12.33 71.33
N PHE A 6 -107.44 -11.84 72.33
CA PHE A 6 -108.71 -11.11 72.41
C PHE A 6 -108.84 -10.61 73.88
N MET A 7 -109.49 -9.45 74.07
CA MET A 7 -110.55 -9.13 75.07
C MET A 7 -110.35 -9.32 76.59
N THR A 8 -110.97 -8.59 77.55
CA THR A 8 -111.75 -7.34 77.74
C THR A 8 -112.29 -7.43 79.18
N GLY A 9 -112.56 -6.29 79.86
CA GLY A 9 -113.54 -6.22 80.96
C GLY A 9 -112.92 -6.18 82.36
N ALA A 10 -112.83 -5.08 83.11
CA ALA A 10 -113.82 -4.09 83.58
C ALA A 10 -114.23 -4.30 85.05
N ARG A 11 -113.96 -3.25 85.86
CA ARG A 11 -114.53 -2.88 87.18
C ARG A 11 -114.06 -3.77 88.35
N THR A 12 -113.60 -3.28 89.51
CA THR A 12 -114.09 -2.17 90.36
C THR A 12 -113.02 -1.80 91.42
N SER A 13 -112.87 -0.50 91.67
CA SER A 13 -112.82 0.16 93.00
C SER A 13 -111.91 -0.37 94.13
N MET A 14 -110.89 0.44 94.40
CA MET A 14 -110.26 0.78 95.68
C MET A 14 -109.57 -0.31 96.53
N MET A 15 -108.37 0.09 96.99
CA MET A 15 -107.43 -0.58 97.90
C MET A 15 -106.48 -1.58 97.23
N VAL A 16 -105.26 -1.10 96.94
CA VAL A 16 -103.95 -1.65 97.32
C VAL A 16 -102.93 -1.06 96.33
N ARG A 17 -102.27 0.03 96.73
CA ARG A 17 -101.24 0.77 95.96
C ARG A 17 -99.83 0.15 96.04
N GLU A 18 -99.72 -1.08 96.50
CA GLU A 18 -98.44 -1.76 96.72
C GLU A 18 -97.84 -2.53 95.51
N PRO A 19 -98.57 -2.95 94.44
CA PRO A 19 -97.92 -3.68 93.34
C PRO A 19 -97.27 -2.80 92.26
N GLU A 20 -97.68 -1.54 92.09
CA GLU A 20 -97.12 -0.66 91.03
C GLU A 20 -95.73 -0.13 91.38
N ILE A 21 -95.46 0.13 92.67
CA ILE A 21 -94.15 0.59 93.14
C ILE A 21 -93.12 -0.53 92.98
N GLU A 22 -93.47 -1.77 93.31
CA GLU A 22 -92.59 -2.93 93.12
C GLU A 22 -92.31 -3.21 91.63
N ILE A 23 -93.30 -3.06 90.75
CA ILE A 23 -93.10 -3.17 89.29
C ILE A 23 -92.18 -2.04 88.79
N LEU A 24 -92.35 -0.82 89.30
CA LEU A 24 -91.48 0.30 88.92
C LEU A 24 -90.04 0.10 89.42
N HIS A 25 -89.86 -0.39 90.65
CA HIS A 25 -88.55 -0.74 91.20
C HIS A 25 -87.89 -1.84 90.37
N LYS A 26 -88.64 -2.87 90.00
CA LYS A 26 -88.14 -3.93 89.12
C LYS A 26 -87.75 -3.41 87.73
N HIS A 27 -88.52 -2.48 87.16
CA HIS A 27 -88.14 -1.82 85.91
C HIS A 27 -86.91 -0.92 86.07
N ILE A 28 -86.79 -0.20 87.19
CA ILE A 28 -85.58 0.58 87.49
C ILE A 28 -84.39 -0.36 87.59
N GLU A 29 -84.49 -1.48 88.31
CA GLU A 29 -83.43 -2.48 88.42
C GLU A 29 -83.07 -3.09 87.06
N GLU A 30 -84.06 -3.47 86.23
CA GLU A 30 -83.83 -3.98 84.88
C GLU A 30 -83.16 -2.95 83.95
N ILE A 31 -83.55 -1.68 84.03
CA ILE A 31 -82.91 -0.59 83.26
C ILE A 31 -81.49 -0.35 83.78
N THR A 32 -81.29 -0.39 85.09
CA THR A 32 -79.97 -0.20 85.71
C THR A 32 -79.03 -1.34 85.33
N GLU A 33 -79.52 -2.58 85.32
CA GLU A 33 -78.75 -3.74 84.88
C GLU A 33 -78.40 -3.68 83.38
N LYS A 34 -79.34 -3.24 82.53
CA LYS A 34 -79.07 -3.00 81.09
C LYS A 34 -78.04 -1.90 80.90
N LEU A 35 -78.15 -0.80 81.65
CA LEU A 35 -77.20 0.31 81.58
C LEU A 35 -75.80 -0.12 82.07
N GLU A 36 -75.71 -0.97 83.09
CA GLU A 36 -74.44 -1.56 83.50
C GLU A 36 -73.85 -2.49 82.44
N LYS A 37 -74.68 -3.31 81.78
CA LYS A 37 -74.25 -4.17 80.67
C LYS A 37 -73.72 -3.33 79.50
N GLU A 38 -74.44 -2.29 79.10
CA GLU A 38 -73.99 -1.36 78.05
C GLU A 38 -72.71 -0.62 78.45
N LYS A 39 -72.55 -0.20 79.71
CA LYS A 39 -71.29 0.41 80.18
C LYS A 39 -70.11 -0.55 80.10
N ARG A 40 -70.29 -1.82 80.46
CA ARG A 40 -69.24 -2.84 80.35
C ARG A 40 -68.87 -3.11 78.90
N GLU A 41 -69.87 -3.17 78.02
CA GLU A 41 -69.66 -3.34 76.58
C GLU A 41 -68.94 -2.15 75.95
N SER A 42 -69.32 -0.91 76.31
CA SER A 42 -68.63 0.31 75.87
C SER A 42 -67.17 0.32 76.29
N VAL A 43 -66.87 0.02 77.55
CA VAL A 43 -65.49 -0.02 78.06
C VAL A 43 -64.66 -1.10 77.35
N TYR A 44 -65.27 -2.24 77.03
CA TYR A 44 -64.60 -3.31 76.28
C TYR A 44 -64.28 -2.89 74.85
N LEU A 45 -65.21 -2.22 74.17
CA LEU A 45 -64.99 -1.71 72.81
C LEU A 45 -63.92 -0.61 72.79
N ASP A 46 -63.89 0.28 73.79
CA ASP A 46 -62.87 1.32 73.90
C ASP A 46 -61.46 0.72 74.08
N GLN A 47 -61.34 -0.34 74.89
CA GLN A 47 -60.07 -1.07 75.04
C GLN A 47 -59.63 -1.76 73.74
N GLN A 48 -60.57 -2.31 72.97
CA GLN A 48 -60.24 -2.88 71.66
C GLN A 48 -59.81 -1.80 70.66
N LEU A 49 -60.48 -0.65 70.65
CA LEU A 49 -60.12 0.47 69.79
C LEU A 49 -58.72 1.00 70.13
N GLU A 50 -58.41 1.15 71.42
CA GLU A 50 -57.08 1.54 71.87
C GLU A 50 -56.02 0.53 71.44
N TYR A 51 -56.28 -0.77 71.62
CA TYR A 51 -55.40 -1.83 71.16
C TYR A 51 -55.13 -1.77 69.63
N PHE A 52 -56.17 -1.62 68.82
CA PHE A 52 -56.02 -1.53 67.36
C PHE A 52 -55.34 -0.25 66.92
N GLN A 53 -55.57 0.86 67.62
CA GLN A 53 -54.92 2.14 67.35
C GLN A 53 -53.41 2.07 67.66
N ASP A 54 -53.04 1.35 68.73
CA ASP A 54 -51.65 1.04 69.06
C ASP A 54 -50.97 0.09 68.06
N GLU A 55 -51.71 -0.88 67.53
CA GLU A 55 -51.20 -1.78 66.50
C GLU A 55 -51.01 -1.04 65.15
N LEU A 56 -51.94 -0.15 64.81
CA LEU A 56 -51.83 0.74 63.64
C LEU A 56 -50.68 1.74 63.76
N SER A 57 -50.45 2.30 64.95
CA SER A 57 -49.34 3.23 65.15
C SER A 57 -47.99 2.50 65.04
N LYS A 58 -47.85 1.30 65.64
CA LYS A 58 -46.66 0.45 65.51
C LYS A 58 -46.37 0.04 64.06
N THR A 59 -47.39 -0.40 63.33
CA THR A 59 -47.25 -0.78 61.91
C THR A 59 -46.99 0.43 61.00
N SER A 60 -47.57 1.60 61.28
CA SER A 60 -47.29 2.85 60.57
C SER A 60 -45.85 3.34 60.80
N CYS A 61 -45.34 3.24 62.03
CA CYS A 61 -43.95 3.55 62.35
C CYS A 61 -42.96 2.61 61.63
N LEU A 62 -43.26 1.30 61.59
CA LEU A 62 -42.45 0.33 60.84
C LEU A 62 -42.49 0.60 59.33
N ASN A 63 -43.66 0.91 58.75
CA ASN A 63 -43.80 1.15 57.32
C ASN A 63 -43.16 2.47 56.86
N LYS A 64 -43.12 3.52 57.70
CA LYS A 64 -42.36 4.75 57.42
C LYS A 64 -40.84 4.49 57.29
N THR A 65 -40.31 3.47 57.95
CA THR A 65 -38.90 3.07 57.78
C THR A 65 -38.63 2.21 56.53
N HIS A 66 -39.66 1.60 55.94
CA HIS A 66 -39.52 0.80 54.71
C HIS A 66 -39.54 1.63 53.41
N PHE A 67 -40.10 2.85 53.45
CA PHE A 67 -40.14 3.75 52.27
C PHE A 67 -38.84 4.52 51.99
N THR A 68 -37.82 4.43 52.85
CA THR A 68 -36.47 4.99 52.57
C THR A 68 -35.59 4.06 51.73
N SER A 69 -36.13 2.97 51.19
CA SER A 69 -35.43 2.03 50.29
C SER A 69 -35.24 2.57 48.85
N GLY A 70 -36.06 3.54 48.42
CA GLY A 70 -35.99 4.19 47.11
C GLY A 70 -34.61 4.78 46.74
N PRO A 71 -33.93 5.59 47.58
CA PRO A 71 -32.62 6.14 47.25
C PRO A 71 -31.52 5.07 47.14
N THR A 72 -31.57 4.01 47.96
CA THR A 72 -30.59 2.92 47.90
C THR A 72 -30.78 2.02 46.68
N GLU A 73 -32.03 1.75 46.28
CA GLU A 73 -32.33 0.95 45.09
C GLU A 73 -31.96 1.70 43.79
N ILE A 74 -32.20 3.01 43.75
CA ILE A 74 -31.78 3.87 42.62
C ILE A 74 -30.25 3.91 42.52
N GLN A 75 -29.53 4.05 43.65
CA GLN A 75 -28.07 3.98 43.65
C GLN A 75 -27.54 2.61 43.18
N LEU A 76 -28.20 1.51 43.58
CA LEU A 76 -27.88 0.17 43.10
C LEU A 76 -28.14 0.02 41.61
N LYS A 77 -29.27 0.50 41.08
CA LYS A 77 -29.58 0.51 39.65
C LYS A 77 -28.57 1.32 38.84
N ASN A 78 -28.17 2.50 39.33
CA ASN A 78 -27.15 3.32 38.68
C ASN A 78 -25.78 2.62 38.67
N LYS A 79 -25.39 1.98 39.78
CA LYS A 79 -24.17 1.17 39.83
C LYS A 79 -24.23 -0.01 38.85
N LEU A 80 -25.39 -0.68 38.76
CA LEU A 80 -25.61 -1.81 37.86
C LEU A 80 -25.50 -1.35 36.39
N GLN A 81 -26.15 -0.24 36.03
CA GLN A 81 -26.03 0.37 34.70
C GLN A 81 -24.61 0.81 34.36
N MET A 82 -23.85 1.35 35.32
CA MET A 82 -22.43 1.68 35.09
C MET A 82 -21.59 0.43 34.87
N LEU A 83 -21.85 -0.66 35.61
CA LEU A 83 -21.16 -1.92 35.42
C LEU A 83 -21.53 -2.58 34.09
N GLU A 84 -22.79 -2.52 33.66
CA GLU A 84 -23.23 -2.97 32.34
C GLU A 84 -22.54 -2.20 31.22
N LYS A 85 -22.54 -0.87 31.28
CA LYS A 85 -21.83 -0.03 30.30
C LYS A 85 -20.33 -0.35 30.28
N LYS A 86 -19.71 -0.57 31.44
CA LYS A 86 -18.30 -0.95 31.53
C LYS A 86 -18.06 -2.33 30.92
N LEU A 87 -18.95 -3.28 31.15
CA LEU A 87 -18.88 -4.62 30.56
C LEU A 87 -19.02 -4.55 29.03
N ASP A 88 -19.94 -3.75 28.51
CA ASP A 88 -20.11 -3.56 27.07
C ASP A 88 -18.86 -2.95 26.43
N LEU A 89 -18.26 -1.93 27.06
CA LEU A 89 -16.99 -1.34 26.61
C LEU A 89 -15.84 -2.36 26.62
N GLU A 90 -15.78 -3.23 27.63
CA GLU A 90 -14.78 -4.28 27.70
C GLU A 90 -15.01 -5.35 26.60
N ILE A 91 -16.27 -5.68 26.30
CA ILE A 91 -16.63 -6.61 25.22
C ILE A 91 -16.24 -6.03 23.86
N THR A 92 -16.52 -4.75 23.59
CA THR A 92 -16.10 -4.11 22.34
C THR A 92 -14.59 -4.06 22.23
N SER A 93 -13.89 -3.66 23.29
CA SER A 93 -12.42 -3.66 23.35
C SER A 93 -11.83 -5.06 23.08
N LEU A 94 -12.40 -6.10 23.69
CA LEU A 94 -11.97 -7.48 23.48
C LEU A 94 -12.21 -7.93 22.03
N ASN A 95 -13.34 -7.55 21.43
CA ASN A 95 -13.63 -7.85 20.03
C ASN A 95 -12.68 -7.12 19.07
N ASP A 96 -12.32 -5.87 19.35
CA ASP A 96 -11.33 -5.11 18.58
C ASP A 96 -9.96 -5.77 18.68
N MET A 97 -9.53 -6.16 19.88
CA MET A 97 -8.28 -6.90 20.09
C MET A 97 -8.28 -8.25 19.38
N ARG A 98 -9.41 -8.97 19.35
CA ARG A 98 -9.56 -10.21 18.57
C ARG A 98 -9.46 -9.96 17.07
N SER A 99 -10.05 -8.87 16.57
CA SER A 99 -9.96 -8.46 15.17
C SER A 99 -8.51 -8.16 14.78
N GLN A 100 -7.81 -7.35 15.60
CA GLN A 100 -6.39 -7.05 15.41
C GLN A 100 -5.53 -8.32 15.43
N ASN A 101 -5.78 -9.25 16.35
CA ASN A 101 -5.07 -10.53 16.39
C ASN A 101 -5.30 -11.36 15.11
N ARG A 102 -6.51 -11.33 14.53
CA ARG A 102 -6.78 -11.99 13.24
C ARG A 102 -6.00 -11.34 12.09
N LEU A 103 -5.90 -10.01 12.08
CA LEU A 103 -5.11 -9.27 11.09
C LEU A 103 -3.61 -9.63 11.20
N ILE A 104 -3.04 -9.58 12.40
CA ILE A 104 -1.64 -9.96 12.63
C ILE A 104 -1.38 -11.41 12.22
N ARG A 105 -2.30 -12.34 12.53
CA ARG A 105 -2.19 -13.74 12.07
C ARG A 105 -2.20 -13.85 10.55
N HIS A 106 -3.01 -13.03 9.87
CA HIS A 106 -3.05 -12.99 8.42
C HIS A 106 -1.72 -12.49 7.86
N GLU A 107 -1.19 -11.37 8.37
CA GLU A 107 0.12 -10.82 7.99
C GLU A 107 1.25 -11.83 8.21
N VAL A 108 1.29 -12.50 9.37
CA VAL A 108 2.26 -13.57 9.65
C VAL A 108 2.16 -14.70 8.62
N ASN A 109 0.96 -15.03 8.16
CA ASN A 109 0.78 -16.07 7.14
C ASN A 109 1.20 -15.61 5.74
N VAL A 110 1.06 -14.32 5.42
CA VAL A 110 1.60 -13.71 4.19
C VAL A 110 3.13 -13.77 4.25
N PHE A 111 3.75 -13.27 5.32
CA PHE A 111 5.21 -13.34 5.49
C PHE A 111 5.76 -14.77 5.46
N ARG A 112 5.03 -15.76 5.97
CA ARG A 112 5.41 -17.18 5.88
C ARG A 112 5.34 -17.73 4.46
N ARG A 113 4.46 -17.21 3.61
CA ARG A 113 4.40 -17.57 2.18
C ARG A 113 5.55 -16.91 1.43
N ASP A 114 5.79 -15.63 1.67
CA ASP A 114 6.86 -14.87 1.00
C ASP A 114 8.23 -15.44 1.36
N LYS A 115 8.48 -15.73 2.64
CA LYS A 115 9.70 -16.44 3.08
C LYS A 115 9.91 -17.78 2.37
N ARG A 116 8.83 -18.54 2.14
CA ARG A 116 8.91 -19.81 1.40
C ARG A 116 9.20 -19.58 -0.08
N HIS A 117 8.63 -18.55 -0.68
CA HIS A 117 8.91 -18.16 -2.05
C HIS A 117 10.38 -17.77 -2.20
N TYR A 118 10.88 -16.83 -1.39
CA TYR A 118 12.29 -16.41 -1.41
C TYR A 118 13.27 -17.54 -1.14
N LYS A 119 12.92 -18.49 -0.25
CA LYS A 119 13.76 -19.67 -0.04
C LYS A 119 13.90 -20.52 -1.31
N ARG A 120 12.82 -20.71 -2.07
CA ARG A 120 12.87 -21.47 -3.33
C ARG A 120 13.66 -20.74 -4.40
N THR A 121 13.49 -19.42 -4.52
CA THR A 121 14.25 -18.63 -5.50
C THR A 121 15.73 -18.64 -5.17
N LEU A 122 16.11 -18.54 -3.89
CA LEU A 122 17.50 -18.67 -3.46
C LEU A 122 18.07 -20.06 -3.80
N GLN A 123 17.32 -21.13 -3.54
CA GLN A 123 17.76 -22.49 -3.90
C GLN A 123 17.97 -22.64 -5.42
N SER A 124 17.07 -22.11 -6.25
CA SER A 124 17.26 -22.15 -7.70
C SER A 124 18.44 -21.31 -8.18
N LEU A 125 18.73 -20.19 -7.50
CA LEU A 125 19.89 -19.35 -7.81
C LEU A 125 21.19 -20.06 -7.39
N ASP A 126 21.21 -20.71 -6.23
CA ASP A 126 22.36 -21.50 -5.76
C ASP A 126 22.66 -22.66 -6.72
N GLU A 127 21.62 -23.39 -7.17
CA GLU A 127 21.75 -24.42 -8.21
C GLU A 127 22.27 -23.83 -9.53
N GLY A 128 21.77 -22.66 -9.92
CA GLY A 128 22.25 -21.93 -11.10
C GLY A 128 23.72 -21.54 -11.00
N ILE A 129 24.16 -20.99 -9.86
CA ILE A 129 25.55 -20.63 -9.59
C ILE A 129 26.44 -21.87 -9.62
N LEU A 130 26.00 -22.98 -9.04
CA LEU A 130 26.75 -24.23 -9.04
C LEU A 130 26.93 -24.75 -10.47
N ASN A 131 25.88 -24.76 -11.28
CA ASN A 131 25.95 -25.16 -12.69
C ASN A 131 26.91 -24.27 -13.50
N VAL A 132 26.82 -22.94 -13.33
CA VAL A 132 27.74 -22.00 -13.98
C VAL A 132 29.18 -22.21 -13.50
N SER A 133 29.39 -22.50 -12.22
CA SER A 133 30.72 -22.80 -11.66
C SER A 133 31.31 -24.07 -12.29
N VAL A 134 30.51 -25.12 -12.50
CA VAL A 134 30.96 -26.35 -13.17
C VAL A 134 31.33 -26.07 -14.62
N VAL A 135 30.45 -25.39 -15.38
CA VAL A 135 30.70 -25.07 -16.80
C VAL A 135 31.94 -24.18 -16.98
N THR A 136 32.12 -23.20 -16.09
CA THR A 136 33.30 -22.32 -16.12
C THR A 136 34.58 -23.08 -15.79
N GLN A 137 34.53 -24.05 -14.86
CA GLN A 137 35.65 -24.94 -14.58
C GLN A 137 35.99 -25.81 -15.79
N GLU A 138 35.00 -26.45 -16.43
CA GLU A 138 35.22 -27.27 -17.63
C GLU A 138 35.86 -26.45 -18.75
N LYS A 139 35.39 -25.20 -18.96
CA LYS A 139 35.98 -24.28 -19.94
C LYS A 139 37.39 -23.87 -19.58
N HIS A 140 37.69 -23.68 -18.30
CA HIS A 140 39.03 -23.38 -17.83
C HIS A 140 39.99 -24.56 -18.05
N GLU A 141 39.55 -25.79 -17.81
CA GLU A 141 40.31 -27.00 -18.09
C GLU A 141 40.57 -27.12 -19.61
N GLU A 142 39.56 -26.90 -20.44
CA GLU A 142 39.68 -26.90 -21.91
C GLU A 142 40.74 -25.87 -22.36
N LEU A 143 40.66 -24.63 -21.87
CA LEU A 143 41.64 -23.58 -22.18
C LEU A 143 43.05 -23.96 -21.71
N THR A 144 43.18 -24.53 -20.52
CA THR A 144 44.47 -24.96 -19.98
C THR A 144 45.10 -26.05 -20.86
N THR A 145 44.29 -27.01 -21.35
CA THR A 145 44.79 -28.02 -22.29
C THR A 145 45.26 -27.40 -23.61
N LYS A 146 44.52 -26.42 -24.15
CA LYS A 146 44.90 -25.70 -25.39
C LYS A 146 46.18 -24.90 -25.21
N VAL A 147 46.34 -24.21 -24.07
CA VAL A 147 47.58 -23.48 -23.73
C VAL A 147 48.76 -24.44 -23.63
N ASN A 148 48.60 -25.57 -22.93
CA ASN A 148 49.65 -26.58 -22.82
C ASN A 148 50.06 -27.15 -24.18
N LEU A 149 49.08 -27.39 -25.08
CA LEU A 149 49.34 -27.85 -26.44
C LEU A 149 50.08 -26.78 -27.25
N ALA A 150 49.68 -25.51 -27.14
CA ALA A 150 50.37 -24.39 -27.77
C ALA A 150 51.82 -24.26 -27.28
N SER A 151 52.08 -24.38 -25.97
CA SER A 151 53.44 -24.37 -25.41
C SER A 151 54.29 -25.55 -25.91
N ARG A 152 53.70 -26.75 -26.05
CA ARG A 152 54.41 -27.89 -26.65
C ARG A 152 54.76 -27.63 -28.12
N ASN A 153 53.83 -27.04 -28.88
CA ASN A 153 54.07 -26.69 -30.28
C ASN A 153 55.15 -25.61 -30.40
N LEU A 154 55.13 -24.58 -29.56
CA LEU A 154 56.17 -23.55 -29.50
C LEU A 154 57.55 -24.17 -29.25
N ASN A 155 57.66 -25.03 -28.23
CA ASN A 155 58.91 -25.74 -27.91
C ASN A 155 59.39 -26.61 -29.09
N ASN A 156 58.46 -27.25 -29.82
CA ASN A 156 58.80 -28.01 -31.01
C ASN A 156 59.31 -27.11 -32.15
N ILE A 157 58.69 -25.95 -32.36
CA ILE A 157 59.13 -24.95 -33.34
C ILE A 157 60.53 -24.43 -32.97
N GLU A 158 60.81 -24.14 -31.70
CA GLU A 158 62.14 -23.72 -31.24
C GLU A 158 63.21 -24.80 -31.46
N LYS A 159 62.87 -26.07 -31.19
CA LYS A 159 63.73 -27.22 -31.51
C LYS A 159 64.00 -27.35 -33.01
N LEU A 160 62.99 -27.12 -33.85
CA LEU A 160 63.15 -27.14 -35.31
C LEU A 160 63.98 -25.95 -35.81
N ARG A 161 63.77 -24.76 -35.25
CA ARG A 161 64.55 -23.55 -35.58
C ARG A 161 66.01 -23.70 -35.21
N SER A 162 66.32 -24.21 -34.01
CA SER A 162 67.70 -24.47 -33.60
C SER A 162 68.38 -25.53 -34.47
N LYS A 163 67.68 -26.62 -34.82
CA LYS A 163 68.17 -27.62 -35.80
C LYS A 163 68.42 -27.01 -37.18
N SER A 164 67.49 -26.21 -37.69
CA SER A 164 67.62 -25.55 -38.98
C SER A 164 68.78 -24.55 -39.00
N LEU A 165 68.95 -23.76 -37.94
CA LEU A 165 70.07 -22.83 -37.80
C LEU A 165 71.41 -23.56 -37.76
N ASN A 166 71.48 -24.68 -37.02
CA ASN A 166 72.67 -25.52 -36.99
C ASN A 166 72.97 -26.12 -38.38
N ASN A 167 71.96 -26.64 -39.08
CA ASN A 167 72.11 -27.15 -40.44
C ASN A 167 72.57 -26.06 -41.41
N ARG A 168 72.01 -24.85 -41.33
CA ARG A 168 72.44 -23.70 -42.14
C ARG A 168 73.90 -23.35 -41.87
N SER A 169 74.34 -23.36 -40.61
CA SER A 169 75.74 -23.16 -40.25
C SER A 169 76.64 -24.23 -40.88
N MET A 170 76.25 -25.50 -40.76
CA MET A 170 76.99 -26.63 -41.35
C MET A 170 77.06 -26.55 -42.88
N TYR A 171 75.95 -26.22 -43.54
CA TYR A 171 75.93 -26.07 -45.00
C TYR A 171 76.67 -24.84 -45.48
N SER A 172 76.61 -23.72 -44.73
CA SER A 172 77.40 -22.53 -45.03
C SER A 172 78.90 -22.82 -44.94
N GLN A 173 79.33 -23.61 -43.95
CA GLN A 173 80.71 -24.06 -43.84
C GLN A 173 81.11 -24.91 -45.05
N LYS A 174 80.32 -25.92 -45.40
CA LYS A 174 80.56 -26.76 -46.59
C LYS A 174 80.55 -25.97 -47.91
N LEU A 175 79.67 -24.98 -48.04
CA LEU A 175 79.62 -24.08 -49.19
C LEU A 175 80.88 -23.21 -49.27
N SER A 176 81.37 -22.72 -48.13
CA SER A 176 82.64 -22.00 -48.08
C SER A 176 83.79 -22.89 -48.54
N GLU A 177 83.86 -24.13 -48.06
CA GLU A 177 84.87 -25.13 -48.47
C GLU A 177 84.79 -25.43 -49.99
N LEU A 178 83.58 -25.65 -50.53
CA LEU A 178 83.37 -25.86 -51.97
C LEU A 178 83.69 -24.61 -52.80
N SER A 179 83.34 -23.41 -52.32
CA SER A 179 83.65 -22.16 -53.02
C SER A 179 85.15 -21.93 -53.08
N THR A 180 85.90 -22.30 -52.04
CA THR A 180 87.37 -22.27 -52.11
C THR A 180 87.90 -23.24 -53.17
N HIS A 181 87.36 -24.45 -53.24
CA HIS A 181 87.72 -25.43 -54.28
C HIS A 181 87.39 -24.95 -55.71
N ILE A 182 86.20 -24.37 -55.95
CA ILE A 182 85.80 -23.85 -57.27
C ILE A 182 86.66 -22.67 -57.67
N PHE A 183 87.03 -21.79 -56.73
CA PHE A 183 87.94 -20.67 -57.02
C PHE A 183 89.31 -21.19 -57.50
N ASP A 184 89.86 -22.18 -56.80
CA ASP A 184 91.12 -22.84 -57.18
C ASP A 184 91.02 -23.52 -58.57
N GLU A 185 89.87 -24.11 -58.90
CA GLU A 185 89.64 -24.78 -60.19
C GLU A 185 89.40 -23.80 -61.35
N LYS A 186 88.60 -22.74 -61.14
CA LYS A 186 88.43 -21.66 -62.13
C LYS A 186 89.76 -20.97 -62.44
N GLU A 187 90.63 -20.79 -61.46
CA GLU A 187 91.97 -20.24 -61.72
C GLU A 187 92.79 -21.16 -62.65
N ARG A 188 92.57 -22.49 -62.60
CA ARG A 188 93.17 -23.45 -63.55
C ARG A 188 92.52 -23.36 -64.92
N GLU A 189 91.19 -23.30 -65.01
CA GLU A 189 90.45 -23.25 -66.29
C GLU A 189 90.64 -21.93 -67.05
N GLN A 190 90.69 -20.79 -66.37
CA GLN A 190 90.87 -19.48 -67.00
C GLN A 190 92.25 -19.36 -67.69
N LYS A 191 93.24 -20.14 -67.23
CA LYS A 191 94.54 -20.32 -67.92
C LYS A 191 94.41 -21.13 -69.21
N VAL A 192 93.42 -22.01 -69.32
CA VAL A 192 93.11 -22.82 -70.51
C VAL A 192 92.27 -22.04 -71.52
N HIS A 193 91.23 -21.32 -71.05
CA HIS A 193 90.27 -20.66 -71.95
C HIS A 193 90.89 -19.51 -72.77
N LYS A 194 91.87 -18.79 -72.19
CA LYS A 194 92.69 -17.78 -72.91
C LYS A 194 93.44 -18.34 -74.13
N ARG A 195 93.57 -19.67 -74.26
CA ARG A 195 94.22 -20.33 -75.42
C ARG A 195 93.25 -20.63 -76.57
N ILE A 196 91.95 -20.73 -76.31
CA ILE A 196 90.95 -21.21 -77.30
C ILE A 196 90.26 -20.04 -78.02
N GLU A 197 90.11 -18.90 -77.34
CA GLU A 197 89.36 -17.72 -77.84
C GLU A 197 90.01 -17.01 -79.05
N LYS A 198 91.23 -17.39 -79.46
CA LYS A 198 91.89 -16.84 -80.66
C LYS A 198 91.58 -17.58 -81.97
N GLY A 199 90.87 -18.71 -81.93
CA GLY A 199 90.82 -19.64 -83.06
C GLY A 199 89.57 -19.59 -83.95
N ILE A 200 88.44 -19.09 -83.47
CA ILE A 200 87.15 -19.41 -84.11
C ILE A 200 86.21 -18.22 -83.89
N LEU A 201 86.12 -17.29 -84.86
CA LEU A 201 84.91 -16.48 -85.13
C LEU A 201 85.25 -15.41 -86.18
N GLY A 202 85.22 -15.83 -87.44
CA GLY A 202 85.25 -14.93 -88.59
C GLY A 202 84.36 -15.50 -89.69
N ASN A 203 83.19 -14.87 -89.84
CA ASN A 203 82.32 -14.89 -91.03
C ASN A 203 81.43 -16.14 -91.23
N LEU A 204 80.17 -16.07 -91.69
CA LEU A 204 79.53 -15.08 -92.55
C LEU A 204 77.98 -15.12 -92.39
N ASN A 205 77.35 -13.98 -92.64
CA ASN A 205 75.92 -13.66 -92.53
C ASN A 205 75.20 -13.74 -93.91
N SER A 206 73.96 -14.27 -93.90
CA SER A 206 72.73 -13.69 -94.53
C SER A 206 72.53 -13.70 -96.09
N PRO A 207 71.33 -13.33 -96.62
CA PRO A 207 70.46 -14.17 -97.48
C PRO A 207 69.94 -13.44 -98.75
N GLY A 208 68.91 -13.96 -99.45
CA GLY A 208 68.04 -13.19 -100.38
C GLY A 208 67.46 -14.07 -101.50
N ASP A 209 66.18 -14.44 -101.53
CA ASP A 209 64.92 -13.73 -101.92
C ASP A 209 64.79 -13.33 -103.41
N THR A 210 63.89 -14.03 -104.14
CA THR A 210 63.27 -13.55 -105.41
C THR A 210 61.83 -14.05 -105.53
N ILE A 211 60.93 -13.13 -105.86
CA ILE A 211 59.47 -13.21 -105.74
C ILE A 211 58.85 -12.82 -107.09
N GLU A 212 58.04 -13.68 -107.76
CA GLU A 212 56.88 -13.17 -108.54
C GLU A 212 55.74 -14.16 -108.88
N ILE A 213 55.96 -15.47 -109.07
CA ILE A 213 54.87 -16.49 -108.94
C ILE A 213 54.38 -16.55 -107.48
N THR A 214 55.31 -16.21 -106.60
CA THR A 214 55.09 -15.89 -105.20
C THR A 214 54.16 -14.71 -104.97
N LYS A 215 53.66 -13.88 -105.90
CA LYS A 215 52.71 -12.79 -105.52
C LYS A 215 51.27 -13.28 -105.33
N LEU A 216 50.82 -14.20 -106.19
CA LEU A 216 49.50 -14.84 -106.09
C LEU A 216 49.52 -16.06 -105.16
N LEU A 217 50.61 -16.84 -105.19
CA LEU A 217 50.94 -17.70 -104.06
C LEU A 217 51.12 -16.83 -102.82
N LYS A 218 51.73 -15.64 -102.83
CA LYS A 218 51.75 -14.76 -101.64
C LYS A 218 50.38 -14.34 -101.24
N GLU A 219 49.39 -14.12 -102.08
CA GLU A 219 48.07 -13.69 -101.61
C GLU A 219 47.28 -14.83 -100.98
N LEU A 220 47.29 -16.02 -101.58
CA LEU A 220 46.69 -17.22 -100.98
C LEU A 220 47.49 -17.66 -99.75
N THR A 221 48.82 -17.73 -99.86
CA THR A 221 49.73 -17.90 -98.74
C THR A 221 49.65 -16.73 -97.78
N SER A 222 49.19 -15.53 -98.14
CA SER A 222 49.03 -14.37 -97.25
C SER A 222 47.73 -14.49 -96.50
N LYS A 223 46.63 -14.90 -97.12
CA LYS A 223 45.37 -15.20 -96.42
C LYS A 223 45.50 -16.43 -95.53
N TRP A 224 46.20 -17.46 -95.99
CA TRP A 224 46.58 -18.60 -95.17
C TRP A 224 47.59 -18.20 -94.09
N LYS A 225 48.55 -17.33 -94.37
CA LYS A 225 49.49 -16.76 -93.39
C LYS A 225 48.80 -15.82 -92.44
N GLU A 226 47.73 -15.15 -92.83
CA GLU A 226 46.93 -14.25 -91.99
C GLU A 226 46.05 -15.08 -91.07
N LYS A 227 45.35 -16.11 -91.56
CA LYS A 227 44.65 -17.09 -90.71
C LYS A 227 45.61 -17.89 -89.83
N LEU A 228 46.78 -18.27 -90.35
CA LEU A 228 47.81 -18.94 -89.58
C LEU A 228 48.48 -17.97 -88.60
N GLN A 229 48.62 -16.69 -88.93
CA GLN A 229 49.09 -15.65 -88.01
C GLN A 229 48.05 -15.32 -86.96
N GLU A 230 46.76 -15.38 -87.28
CA GLU A 230 45.67 -15.20 -86.33
C GLU A 230 45.61 -16.39 -85.38
N LYS A 231 45.65 -17.62 -85.90
CA LYS A 231 45.78 -18.84 -85.08
C LYS A 231 47.09 -18.86 -84.30
N ARG A 232 48.20 -18.40 -84.88
CA ARG A 232 49.48 -18.24 -84.19
C ARG A 232 49.39 -17.15 -83.13
N LYS A 233 48.75 -16.01 -83.37
CA LYS A 233 48.55 -14.95 -82.36
C LYS A 233 47.68 -15.46 -81.23
N ILE A 234 46.64 -16.23 -81.52
CA ILE A 234 45.81 -16.88 -80.50
C ILE A 234 46.65 -17.88 -79.71
N LEU A 235 47.45 -18.71 -80.38
CA LEU A 235 48.34 -19.67 -79.73
C LEU A 235 49.43 -18.97 -78.91
N ASP A 236 50.05 -17.91 -79.43
CA ASP A 236 51.02 -17.07 -78.75
C ASP A 236 50.39 -16.37 -77.55
N ASN A 237 49.12 -15.97 -77.64
CA ASN A 237 48.38 -15.44 -76.50
C ASN A 237 48.11 -16.52 -75.46
N TYR A 238 47.75 -17.75 -75.86
CA TYR A 238 47.61 -18.87 -74.93
C TYR A 238 48.95 -19.23 -74.27
N VAL A 239 50.04 -19.26 -75.03
CA VAL A 239 51.40 -19.50 -74.52
C VAL A 239 51.80 -18.37 -73.57
N LYS A 240 51.53 -17.10 -73.90
CA LYS A 240 51.74 -15.98 -72.98
C LYS A 240 50.90 -16.09 -71.72
N HIS A 241 49.64 -16.53 -71.83
CA HIS A 241 48.80 -16.77 -70.65
C HIS A 241 49.36 -17.90 -69.79
N ILE A 242 49.84 -18.99 -70.40
CA ILE A 242 50.50 -20.10 -69.69
C ILE A 242 51.79 -19.61 -69.03
N MET A 243 52.64 -18.88 -69.74
CA MET A 243 53.88 -18.30 -69.19
C MET A 243 53.58 -17.32 -68.04
N ASN A 244 52.58 -16.46 -68.17
CA ASN A 244 52.18 -15.56 -67.07
C ASN A 244 51.67 -16.35 -65.84
N ILE A 245 50.99 -17.48 -66.07
CA ILE A 245 50.56 -18.38 -64.99
C ILE A 245 51.77 -19.06 -64.36
N GLU A 246 52.71 -19.55 -65.16
CA GLU A 246 53.98 -20.14 -64.69
C GLU A 246 54.80 -19.13 -63.88
N ASP A 247 54.97 -17.90 -64.38
CA ASP A 247 55.66 -16.81 -63.68
C ASP A 247 54.98 -16.48 -62.34
N ALA A 248 53.63 -16.43 -62.31
CA ALA A 248 52.88 -16.20 -61.08
C ALA A 248 53.03 -17.36 -60.08
N PHE A 249 53.05 -18.61 -60.56
CA PHE A 249 53.32 -19.76 -59.69
C PHE A 249 54.77 -19.78 -59.20
N GLU A 250 55.72 -19.33 -60.01
CA GLU A 250 57.13 -19.22 -59.61
C GLU A 250 57.32 -18.11 -58.57
N GLU A 251 56.59 -16.99 -58.69
CA GLU A 251 56.51 -15.95 -57.66
C GLU A 251 55.90 -16.49 -56.35
N ILE A 252 54.78 -17.23 -56.43
CA ILE A 252 54.15 -17.88 -55.26
C ILE A 252 55.09 -18.92 -54.65
N ARG A 253 55.82 -19.69 -55.46
CA ARG A 253 56.82 -20.66 -55.01
C ARG A 253 57.98 -19.97 -54.29
N ASN A 254 58.48 -18.87 -54.82
CA ASN A 254 59.53 -18.08 -54.20
C ASN A 254 59.07 -17.45 -52.87
N ALA A 255 57.80 -17.01 -52.79
CA ALA A 255 57.23 -16.43 -51.59
C ALA A 255 56.86 -17.47 -50.51
N SER A 256 56.30 -18.62 -50.91
CA SER A 256 55.82 -19.67 -50.00
C SER A 256 56.89 -20.68 -49.61
N GLY A 257 57.95 -20.84 -50.43
CA GLY A 257 59.00 -21.84 -50.24
C GLY A 257 58.55 -23.28 -50.51
N ILE A 258 57.34 -23.49 -51.02
CA ILE A 258 56.78 -24.82 -51.36
C ILE A 258 57.22 -25.17 -52.78
N ALA A 259 57.92 -26.29 -52.96
CA ALA A 259 58.53 -26.64 -54.24
C ALA A 259 57.59 -27.39 -55.21
N ASP A 260 56.48 -27.94 -54.70
CA ASP A 260 55.55 -28.76 -55.46
C ASP A 260 54.27 -27.99 -55.83
N PHE A 261 53.87 -28.05 -57.09
CA PHE A 261 52.70 -27.32 -57.60
C PHE A 261 51.40 -27.84 -57.00
N ASP A 262 51.29 -29.15 -56.80
CA ASP A 262 50.11 -29.77 -56.21
C ASP A 262 49.92 -29.35 -54.74
N GLU A 263 51.02 -29.19 -53.99
CA GLU A 263 50.98 -28.70 -52.61
C GLU A 263 50.53 -27.24 -52.53
N ILE A 264 50.93 -26.39 -53.48
CA ILE A 264 50.46 -24.99 -53.56
C ILE A 264 48.95 -24.94 -53.80
N VAL A 265 48.43 -25.75 -54.72
CA VAL A 265 46.99 -25.80 -55.02
C VAL A 265 46.21 -26.33 -53.82
N ILE A 266 46.68 -27.39 -53.15
CA ILE A 266 46.05 -27.93 -51.94
C ILE A 266 46.05 -26.88 -50.82
N ALA A 267 47.15 -26.15 -50.63
CA ALA A 267 47.24 -25.08 -49.66
C ALA A 267 46.26 -23.94 -49.98
N LEU A 268 46.11 -23.59 -51.26
CA LEU A 268 45.16 -22.57 -51.71
C LEU A 268 43.71 -23.00 -51.43
N ILE A 269 43.31 -24.21 -51.83
CA ILE A 269 41.98 -24.76 -51.56
C ILE A 269 41.69 -24.78 -50.05
N LYS A 270 42.67 -25.19 -49.24
CA LYS A 270 42.53 -25.19 -47.78
C LYS A 270 42.39 -23.77 -47.22
N SER A 271 43.14 -22.81 -47.74
CA SER A 271 43.03 -21.40 -47.33
C SER A 271 41.69 -20.79 -47.74
N GLU A 272 41.14 -21.18 -48.89
CA GLU A 272 39.82 -20.76 -49.35
C GLU A 272 38.71 -21.35 -48.48
N GLN A 273 38.81 -22.64 -48.12
CA GLN A 273 37.89 -23.27 -47.16
C GLN A 273 37.94 -22.57 -45.80
N GLN A 274 39.13 -22.26 -45.28
CA GLN A 274 39.28 -21.50 -44.03
C GLN A 274 38.67 -20.10 -44.15
N LEU A 275 38.85 -19.42 -45.28
CA LEU A 275 38.24 -18.12 -45.53
C LEU A 275 36.71 -18.22 -45.53
N TYR A 276 36.16 -19.25 -46.15
CA TYR A 276 34.72 -19.49 -46.16
C TYR A 276 34.16 -19.75 -44.75
N GLU A 277 34.88 -20.53 -43.93
CA GLU A 277 34.55 -20.75 -42.52
C GLU A 277 34.56 -19.45 -41.72
N ILE A 278 35.58 -18.60 -41.92
CA ILE A 278 35.68 -17.28 -41.28
C ILE A 278 34.52 -16.38 -41.71
N CYS A 279 34.20 -16.32 -43.00
CA CYS A 279 33.06 -15.55 -43.50
C CYS A 279 31.74 -16.02 -42.88
N THR A 280 31.55 -17.34 -42.76
CA THR A 280 30.37 -17.92 -42.10
C THR A 280 30.33 -17.56 -40.62
N TYR A 281 31.48 -17.60 -39.93
CA TYR A 281 31.59 -17.19 -38.55
C TYR A 281 31.27 -15.71 -38.35
N ILE A 282 31.79 -14.82 -39.21
CA ILE A 282 31.47 -13.38 -39.20
C ILE A 282 29.98 -13.16 -39.40
N ASN A 283 29.35 -13.87 -40.34
CA ASN A 283 27.90 -13.77 -40.55
C ASN A 283 27.10 -14.22 -39.32
N ASN A 284 27.53 -15.30 -38.64
CA ASN A 284 26.91 -15.74 -37.40
C ASN A 284 27.10 -14.73 -36.26
N MET A 285 28.27 -14.08 -36.18
CA MET A 285 28.52 -13.01 -35.21
C MET A 285 27.68 -11.78 -35.48
N ASN A 286 27.52 -11.37 -36.74
CA ASN A 286 26.64 -10.26 -37.09
C ASN A 286 25.18 -10.60 -36.73
N ALA A 287 24.72 -11.81 -37.03
CA ALA A 287 23.38 -12.24 -36.63
C ALA A 287 23.19 -12.28 -35.11
N GLU A 288 24.24 -12.60 -34.34
CA GLU A 288 24.20 -12.55 -32.88
C GLU A 288 24.23 -11.11 -32.35
N ILE A 289 24.99 -10.22 -32.98
CA ILE A 289 24.97 -8.78 -32.68
C ILE A 289 23.56 -8.22 -32.90
N ASP A 290 22.93 -8.52 -34.04
CA ASP A 290 21.57 -8.05 -34.34
C ASP A 290 20.57 -8.54 -33.27
N ARG A 291 20.68 -9.80 -32.83
CA ARG A 291 19.84 -10.34 -31.74
C ARG A 291 20.11 -9.64 -30.41
N LEU A 292 21.37 -9.40 -30.08
CA LEU A 292 21.74 -8.70 -28.84
C LEU A 292 21.25 -7.26 -28.85
N GLU A 293 21.29 -6.59 -30.00
CA GLU A 293 20.76 -5.24 -30.17
C GLU A 293 19.23 -5.20 -30.03
N GLU A 294 18.52 -6.19 -30.57
CA GLU A 294 17.07 -6.36 -30.40
C GLU A 294 16.71 -6.52 -28.90
N VAL A 295 17.35 -7.47 -28.21
CA VAL A 295 17.16 -7.68 -26.77
C VAL A 295 17.52 -6.41 -25.97
N HIS A 296 18.60 -5.72 -26.35
CA HIS A 296 18.99 -4.48 -25.70
C HIS A 296 17.91 -3.40 -25.87
N SER A 297 17.36 -3.24 -27.07
CA SER A 297 16.27 -2.31 -27.34
C SER A 297 15.03 -2.64 -26.50
N GLU A 298 14.62 -3.91 -26.44
CA GLU A 298 13.50 -4.37 -25.62
C GLU A 298 13.72 -4.07 -24.13
N THR A 299 14.93 -4.32 -23.62
CA THR A 299 15.26 -4.02 -22.21
C THR A 299 15.24 -2.53 -21.92
N ILE A 300 15.69 -1.68 -22.85
CA ILE A 300 15.60 -0.22 -22.72
C ILE A 300 14.15 0.24 -22.68
N GLU A 301 13.29 -0.31 -23.55
CA GLU A 301 11.86 0.00 -23.55
C GLU A 301 11.18 -0.43 -22.24
N ALA A 302 11.52 -1.61 -21.73
CA ALA A 302 11.04 -2.07 -20.44
C ALA A 302 11.47 -1.10 -19.32
N ILE A 303 12.74 -0.71 -19.26
CA ILE A 303 13.25 0.27 -18.28
C ILE A 303 12.51 1.61 -18.38
N LYS A 304 12.29 2.12 -19.59
CA LYS A 304 11.51 3.36 -19.82
C LYS A 304 10.08 3.22 -19.30
N SER A 305 9.42 2.10 -19.58
CA SER A 305 8.06 1.85 -19.11
C SER A 305 7.97 1.79 -17.57
N TYR A 306 8.96 1.17 -16.91
CA TYR A 306 9.07 1.16 -15.46
C TYR A 306 9.34 2.56 -14.89
N GLY A 307 10.18 3.36 -15.57
CA GLY A 307 10.43 4.76 -15.20
C GLY A 307 9.16 5.60 -15.22
N ILE A 308 8.37 5.51 -16.29
CA ILE A 308 7.07 6.21 -16.42
C ILE A 308 6.09 5.74 -15.33
N SER A 309 6.03 4.43 -15.04
CA SER A 309 5.18 3.91 -13.97
C SER A 309 5.59 4.39 -12.59
N LEU A 310 6.89 4.56 -12.34
CA LEU A 310 7.41 5.08 -11.08
C LEU A 310 7.07 6.57 -10.92
N GLU A 311 7.24 7.36 -11.98
CA GLU A 311 6.91 8.78 -12.02
C GLU A 311 5.41 9.01 -11.77
N PHE A 312 4.55 8.23 -12.42
CA PHE A 312 3.11 8.24 -12.16
C PHE A 312 2.77 7.84 -10.71
N GLY A 313 3.49 6.86 -10.15
CA GLY A 313 3.36 6.48 -8.75
C GLY A 313 3.74 7.61 -7.79
N LEU A 314 4.83 8.32 -8.06
CA LEU A 314 5.28 9.48 -7.29
C LEU A 314 4.30 10.65 -7.39
N GLU A 315 3.79 10.95 -8.58
CA GLU A 315 2.81 12.02 -8.78
C GLU A 315 1.49 11.73 -8.04
N LYS A 316 1.04 10.47 -8.07
CA LYS A 316 -0.12 10.03 -7.28
C LYS A 316 0.16 10.12 -5.77
N LEU A 317 1.35 9.73 -5.31
CA LEU A 317 1.72 9.88 -3.91
C LEU A 317 1.76 11.36 -3.48
N ASN A 318 2.29 12.23 -4.34
CA ASN A 318 2.43 13.64 -4.06
C ASN A 318 1.06 14.35 -4.02
N SER A 319 0.13 14.00 -4.92
CA SER A 319 -1.24 14.50 -4.88
C SER A 319 -2.01 14.02 -3.64
N LEU A 320 -1.78 12.77 -3.19
CA LEU A 320 -2.32 12.28 -1.92
C LEU A 320 -1.73 13.01 -0.71
N TYR A 321 -0.43 13.27 -0.73
CA TYR A 321 0.25 14.04 0.31
C TYR A 321 -0.30 15.47 0.39
N GLU A 322 -0.46 16.16 -0.74
CA GLU A 322 -1.04 17.50 -0.79
C GLU A 322 -2.52 17.51 -0.36
N SER A 323 -3.31 16.49 -0.73
CA SER A 323 -4.69 16.35 -0.23
C SER A 323 -4.74 16.14 1.28
N SER A 324 -3.85 15.30 1.82
CA SER A 324 -3.75 15.06 3.26
C SER A 324 -3.30 16.32 4.02
N LYS A 325 -2.33 17.06 3.47
CA LYS A 325 -1.85 18.33 4.01
C LYS A 325 -2.94 19.40 4.00
N LYS A 326 -3.75 19.50 2.94
CA LYS A 326 -4.92 20.38 2.91
C LYS A 326 -5.92 20.02 4.01
N LYS A 327 -6.29 18.75 4.14
CA LYS A 327 -7.19 18.29 5.22
C LYS A 327 -6.64 18.61 6.62
N LEU A 328 -5.33 18.48 6.81
CA LEU A 328 -4.69 18.83 8.08
C LEU A 328 -4.79 20.34 8.35
N ASN A 329 -4.52 21.17 7.34
CA ASN A 329 -4.64 22.62 7.46
C ASN A 329 -6.09 23.04 7.74
N ASP A 330 -7.08 22.46 7.05
CA ASP A 330 -8.50 22.74 7.29
C ASP A 330 -8.91 22.38 8.73
N LEU A 331 -8.43 21.26 9.26
CA LEU A 331 -8.64 20.85 10.66
C LEU A 331 -7.96 21.80 11.66
N VAL A 332 -6.76 22.30 11.34
CA VAL A 332 -6.05 23.28 12.16
C VAL A 332 -6.80 24.62 12.17
N GLU A 333 -7.33 25.06 11.02
CA GLU A 333 -8.16 26.26 10.94
C GLU A 333 -9.46 26.11 11.73
N ASP A 334 -10.17 24.98 11.60
CA ASP A 334 -11.39 24.71 12.39
C ASP A 334 -11.10 24.69 13.90
N LYS A 335 -10.00 24.04 14.32
CA LYS A 335 -9.58 24.01 15.72
C LYS A 335 -9.23 25.40 16.23
N ASN A 336 -8.49 26.20 15.46
CA ASN A 336 -8.16 27.58 15.81
C ASN A 336 -9.42 28.47 15.86
N GLY A 337 -10.39 28.23 14.98
CA GLY A 337 -11.71 28.87 15.01
C GLY A 337 -12.45 28.57 16.32
N LYS A 338 -12.49 27.30 16.74
CA LYS A 338 -13.07 26.88 18.03
C LYS A 338 -12.34 27.49 19.22
N ILE A 339 -11.01 27.52 19.21
CA ILE A 339 -10.21 28.16 20.27
C ILE A 339 -10.57 29.65 20.37
N ARG A 340 -10.68 30.37 19.25
CA ARG A 340 -11.11 31.78 19.23
C ARG A 340 -12.51 31.97 19.81
N GLN A 341 -13.44 31.07 19.48
CA GLN A 341 -14.79 31.11 20.06
C GLN A 341 -14.75 30.91 21.58
N THR A 342 -14.03 29.88 22.06
CA THR A 342 -13.86 29.63 23.49
C THR A 342 -13.21 30.82 24.20
N GLU A 343 -12.22 31.47 23.60
CA GLU A 343 -11.57 32.63 24.17
C GLU A 343 -12.49 33.85 24.23
N ASN A 344 -13.30 34.08 23.19
CA ASN A 344 -14.32 35.13 23.21
C ASN A 344 -15.39 34.88 24.29
N PHE A 345 -15.81 33.63 24.49
CA PHE A 345 -16.71 33.25 25.57
C PHE A 345 -16.05 33.47 26.95
N ARG A 346 -14.77 33.12 27.09
CA ARG A 346 -13.98 33.35 28.31
C ARG A 346 -13.89 34.83 28.67
N LEU A 347 -13.58 35.69 27.70
CA LEU A 347 -13.54 37.15 27.87
C LEU A 347 -14.92 37.72 28.23
N SER A 348 -15.98 37.20 27.62
CA SER A 348 -17.35 37.58 27.96
C SER A 348 -17.70 37.20 29.41
N LEU A 349 -17.29 36.01 29.87
CA LEU A 349 -17.44 35.58 31.25
C LEU A 349 -16.63 36.43 32.25
N GLU A 350 -15.39 36.76 31.92
CA GLU A 350 -14.56 37.67 32.75
C GLU A 350 -15.20 39.06 32.87
N SER A 351 -15.82 39.56 31.81
CA SER A 351 -16.55 40.84 31.86
C SER A 351 -17.82 40.80 32.73
N LEU A 352 -18.43 39.62 32.90
CA LEU A 352 -19.62 39.42 33.76
C LEU A 352 -19.27 39.27 35.24
N GLN A 353 -18.04 38.87 35.56
CA GLN A 353 -17.53 38.72 36.93
C GLN A 353 -17.77 39.95 37.84
N PRO A 354 -17.45 41.20 37.43
CA PRO A 354 -17.69 42.37 38.27
C PRO A 354 -19.18 42.63 38.51
N TYR A 355 -20.05 42.28 37.55
CA TYR A 355 -21.50 42.43 37.73
C TYR A 355 -22.04 41.42 38.74
N PHE A 356 -21.60 40.16 38.70
CA PHE A 356 -21.96 39.19 39.73
C PHE A 356 -21.49 39.60 41.12
N LYS A 357 -20.25 40.12 41.24
CA LYS A 357 -19.75 40.68 42.51
C LYS A 357 -20.61 41.85 43.01
N GLN A 358 -21.04 42.75 42.13
CA GLN A 358 -21.91 43.87 42.49
C GLN A 358 -23.31 43.41 42.92
N VAL A 359 -23.88 42.39 42.26
CA VAL A 359 -25.18 41.82 42.66
C VAL A 359 -25.06 41.15 44.03
N LEU A 360 -24.00 40.37 44.26
CA LEU A 360 -23.77 39.70 45.53
C LEU A 360 -23.55 40.70 46.69
N GLU A 361 -22.78 41.77 46.46
CA GLU A 361 -22.62 42.87 47.43
C GLU A 361 -23.93 43.61 47.71
N ARG A 362 -24.76 43.84 46.68
CA ARG A 362 -26.09 44.47 46.86
C ARG A 362 -27.05 43.56 47.61
N CYS A 363 -27.02 42.26 47.36
CA CYS A 363 -27.80 41.29 48.12
C CYS A 363 -27.36 41.23 49.59
N LYS A 364 -26.06 41.30 49.87
CA LYS A 364 -25.51 41.35 51.23
C LYS A 364 -25.85 42.66 51.97
N THR A 365 -25.91 43.78 51.25
CA THR A 365 -26.19 45.09 51.85
C THR A 365 -27.68 45.41 51.97
N SER A 366 -28.57 44.75 51.22
CA SER A 366 -30.02 45.02 51.26
C SER A 366 -30.80 44.18 52.28
N LEU A 367 -30.18 43.22 52.96
CA LEU A 367 -30.80 42.41 54.01
C LEU A 367 -29.79 42.17 55.15
N ALA A 368 -29.64 43.17 56.02
CA ALA A 368 -29.30 42.86 57.40
C ALA A 368 -30.49 42.07 57.99
N ASP A 369 -30.19 40.94 58.63
CA ASP A 369 -31.09 40.07 59.41
C ASP A 369 -31.78 38.91 58.66
N LEU A 370 -31.01 38.11 57.91
CA LEU A 370 -31.26 36.66 57.83
C LEU A 370 -30.02 35.95 58.37
N GLU A 371 -30.03 35.72 59.67
CA GLU A 371 -29.14 34.75 60.32
C GLU A 371 -29.38 33.39 59.63
N ILE A 372 -28.36 32.93 58.91
CA ILE A 372 -28.12 31.63 58.25
C ILE A 372 -27.69 31.93 56.81
N ALA A 373 -26.48 32.47 56.67
CA ALA A 373 -25.65 32.20 55.50
C ALA A 373 -24.24 32.02 56.06
N GLU A 374 -23.75 30.78 56.00
CA GLU A 374 -22.38 30.47 56.40
C GLU A 374 -21.41 31.40 55.64
N GLU A 375 -20.55 32.06 56.40
CA GLU A 375 -19.56 32.99 55.89
C GLU A 375 -18.47 32.20 55.14
N ILE A 376 -18.61 32.08 53.82
CA ILE A 376 -17.56 31.49 52.98
C ILE A 376 -16.72 32.60 52.34
N ARG A 377 -15.42 32.51 52.63
CA ARG A 377 -14.35 33.35 52.10
C ARG A 377 -14.32 33.29 50.58
N LEU A 378 -14.59 34.41 49.94
CA LEU A 378 -14.18 34.69 48.57
C LEU A 378 -12.67 35.01 48.55
N ASP A 379 -11.83 34.05 48.94
CA ASP A 379 -10.38 34.17 48.73
C ASP A 379 -10.03 33.63 47.34
N GLU A 380 -9.54 34.55 46.49
CA GLU A 380 -8.51 34.32 45.46
C GLU A 380 -8.68 33.21 44.40
N THR A 381 -9.86 33.04 43.79
CA THR A 381 -9.89 32.37 42.47
C THR A 381 -10.15 33.38 41.37
N THR A 382 -9.06 33.91 40.82
CA THR A 382 -8.95 34.73 39.61
C THR A 382 -9.40 34.02 38.33
N THR A 383 -10.00 32.83 38.41
CA THR A 383 -10.60 32.17 37.25
C THR A 383 -12.00 31.68 37.59
N LEU A 384 -12.99 32.25 36.88
CA LEU A 384 -14.34 31.69 36.81
C LEU A 384 -14.24 30.34 36.08
N THR A 385 -14.03 29.27 36.82
CA THR A 385 -14.24 27.91 36.33
C THR A 385 -15.74 27.62 36.30
N GLU A 386 -16.17 26.74 35.40
CA GLU A 386 -17.57 26.37 35.21
C GLU A 386 -18.22 25.93 36.54
N GLN A 387 -17.47 25.23 37.39
CA GLN A 387 -17.88 24.83 38.74
C GLN A 387 -18.08 26.01 39.70
N ASN A 388 -17.23 27.04 39.63
CA ASN A 388 -17.35 28.23 40.49
C ASN A 388 -18.54 29.10 40.08
N ILE A 389 -18.88 29.13 38.79
CA ILE A 389 -20.10 29.79 38.29
C ILE A 389 -21.35 29.08 38.82
N PHE A 390 -21.39 27.74 38.79
CA PHE A 390 -22.52 26.97 39.30
C PHE A 390 -22.75 27.19 40.80
N ILE A 391 -21.67 27.27 41.59
CA ILE A 391 -21.77 27.54 43.04
C ILE A 391 -22.31 28.96 43.29
N LEU A 392 -21.77 29.97 42.58
CA LEU A 392 -22.25 31.35 42.69
C LEU A 392 -23.71 31.54 42.24
N LEU A 393 -24.14 30.84 41.18
CA LEU A 393 -25.53 30.85 40.73
C LEU A 393 -26.45 30.12 41.71
N GLY A 394 -26.01 28.99 42.27
CA GLY A 394 -26.77 28.26 43.29
C GLY A 394 -27.01 29.10 44.55
N GLU A 395 -25.98 29.81 45.02
CA GLU A 395 -26.12 30.74 46.15
C GLU A 395 -27.03 31.91 45.80
N LEU A 396 -26.94 32.49 44.59
CA LEU A 396 -27.86 33.53 44.13
C LEU A 396 -29.32 33.05 44.04
N GLU A 397 -29.55 31.82 43.59
CA GLU A 397 -30.89 31.21 43.58
C GLU A 397 -31.43 31.00 44.99
N GLU A 398 -30.59 30.56 45.93
CA GLU A 398 -30.96 30.42 47.34
C GLU A 398 -31.29 31.79 47.96
N TYR A 399 -30.46 32.81 47.72
CA TYR A 399 -30.74 34.19 48.14
C TYR A 399 -32.01 34.75 47.51
N LEU A 400 -32.25 34.54 46.21
CA LEU A 400 -33.49 34.96 45.54
C LEU A 400 -34.71 34.22 46.11
N GLY A 401 -34.59 32.94 46.43
CA GLY A 401 -35.61 32.15 47.10
C GLY A 401 -35.95 32.71 48.48
N HIS A 402 -34.94 33.09 49.27
CA HIS A 402 -35.14 33.73 50.58
C HIS A 402 -35.75 35.13 50.46
N LEU A 403 -35.36 35.90 49.45
CA LEU A 403 -35.93 37.23 49.18
C LEU A 403 -37.40 37.12 48.76
N GLN A 404 -37.75 36.11 47.96
CA GLN A 404 -39.13 35.81 47.61
C GLN A 404 -39.96 35.42 48.84
N ILE A 405 -39.41 34.58 49.74
CA ILE A 405 -40.06 34.23 51.02
C ILE A 405 -40.22 35.47 51.90
N PHE A 406 -39.25 36.38 51.93
CA PHE A 406 -39.32 37.62 52.71
C PHE A 406 -40.38 38.59 52.15
N ILE A 407 -40.49 38.71 50.82
CA ILE A 407 -41.56 39.49 50.16
C ILE A 407 -42.92 38.86 50.48
N SER A 408 -43.07 37.54 50.36
CA SER A 408 -44.32 36.85 50.71
C SER A 408 -44.68 37.02 52.19
N ARG A 409 -43.72 36.98 53.11
CA ARG A 409 -43.95 37.24 54.54
C ARG A 409 -44.31 38.70 54.86
N ARG A 410 -43.83 39.65 54.05
CA ARG A 410 -44.18 41.08 54.19
C ARG A 410 -45.57 41.39 53.64
N GLU A 411 -46.02 40.65 52.63
CA GLU A 411 -47.38 40.76 52.07
C GLU A 411 -48.46 40.11 52.96
N ASP A 412 -48.12 39.10 53.78
CA ASP A 412 -49.07 38.45 54.71
C ASP A 412 -49.51 39.32 55.92
N GLY A 413 -49.03 40.56 56.03
CA GLY A 413 -49.51 41.55 57.00
C GLY A 413 -50.73 42.37 56.56
N ALA A 414 -51.18 42.23 55.31
CA ALA A 414 -52.38 42.90 54.81
C ALA A 414 -53.10 42.02 53.78
N VAL A 415 -54.23 41.45 54.20
CA VAL A 415 -55.44 41.13 53.41
C VAL A 415 -55.23 41.05 51.90
N ASP A 416 -55.09 39.85 51.33
CA ASP A 416 -56.21 39.15 50.66
C ASP A 416 -55.73 37.85 49.99
N SER A 417 -56.47 36.78 50.25
CA SER A 417 -56.29 35.47 49.66
C SER A 417 -56.78 35.45 48.21
N SER A 418 -56.05 36.05 47.27
CA SER A 418 -56.28 35.83 45.82
C SER A 418 -55.22 36.48 44.93
N ARG A 419 -54.05 35.83 44.78
CA ARG A 419 -53.15 36.03 43.62
C ARG A 419 -52.03 34.99 43.48
N LEU A 420 -52.29 33.73 43.84
CA LEU A 420 -51.54 32.59 43.30
C LEU A 420 -52.04 32.33 41.87
N ASN A 421 -51.48 33.04 40.90
CA ASN A 421 -51.43 32.70 39.47
C ASN A 421 -51.16 33.99 38.66
N ARG A 422 -49.89 34.37 38.49
CA ARG A 422 -49.37 35.13 37.32
C ARG A 422 -47.90 35.51 37.52
N SER A 423 -47.02 34.55 37.30
CA SER A 423 -45.64 34.80 36.84
C SER A 423 -45.04 33.53 36.24
N SER A 424 -45.81 32.92 35.34
CA SER A 424 -45.27 32.13 34.25
C SER A 424 -45.76 32.81 32.99
N ILE A 425 -44.86 32.97 32.01
CA ILE A 425 -44.99 33.65 30.70
C ILE A 425 -44.24 34.99 30.65
N LEU A 426 -42.97 34.94 30.18
CA LEU A 426 -42.54 35.64 28.96
C LEU A 426 -41.05 35.38 28.66
N LEU A 427 -40.73 34.19 28.13
CA LEU A 427 -39.57 33.99 27.24
C LEU A 427 -39.88 32.85 26.24
N GLN A 428 -40.80 33.14 25.32
CA GLN A 428 -40.67 32.77 23.91
C GLN A 428 -40.53 34.15 23.21
N ASP A 429 -39.70 34.39 22.21
CA ASP A 429 -39.25 33.51 21.14
C ASP A 429 -38.13 34.22 20.37
N LYS A 430 -37.10 33.48 19.93
CA LYS A 430 -36.31 33.73 18.71
C LYS A 430 -35.27 32.61 18.51
N SER A 431 -35.72 31.59 17.78
CA SER A 431 -35.01 30.91 16.69
C SER A 431 -33.61 30.33 16.96
N HIS A 432 -33.55 29.01 17.14
CA HIS A 432 -33.24 28.10 16.02
C HIS A 432 -33.54 26.67 16.42
N GLU A 433 -34.47 26.04 15.69
CA GLU A 433 -34.69 24.59 15.71
C GLU A 433 -33.39 23.86 15.34
N PHE A 434 -32.66 23.36 16.33
CA PHE A 434 -31.81 22.20 16.12
C PHE A 434 -32.75 21.00 15.97
N LYS A 435 -33.16 20.72 14.73
CA LYS A 435 -33.56 19.36 14.37
C LYS A 435 -32.34 18.50 14.62
N ALA A 436 -32.37 17.73 15.70
CA ALA A 436 -31.51 16.58 15.88
C ALA A 436 -31.81 15.64 14.71
N THR A 437 -31.08 15.79 13.60
CA THR A 437 -30.88 14.71 12.66
C THR A 437 -30.26 13.59 13.48
N SER A 438 -31.06 12.55 13.69
CA SER A 438 -30.66 11.33 14.34
C SER A 438 -29.32 10.88 13.74
N LEU A 439 -28.34 10.62 14.59
CA LEU A 439 -27.06 10.02 14.21
C LEU A 439 -27.25 8.75 13.35
N ARG A 440 -28.45 8.14 13.44
CA ARG A 440 -28.91 7.01 12.63
C ARG A 440 -29.10 7.36 11.15
N ASP A 441 -29.61 8.54 10.82
CA ASP A 441 -29.84 8.97 9.42
C ASP A 441 -28.53 9.35 8.73
N LEU A 442 -27.52 9.75 9.51
CA LEU A 442 -26.16 10.04 9.04
C LEU A 442 -25.32 8.75 8.88
N LEU A 443 -25.66 7.68 9.60
CA LEU A 443 -25.05 6.35 9.47
C LEU A 443 -25.77 5.46 8.44
N GLU A 444 -27.01 5.78 8.05
CA GLU A 444 -27.78 5.08 7.01
C GLU A 444 -27.66 5.71 5.61
N LEU A 445 -26.90 6.81 5.46
CA LEU A 445 -26.39 7.25 4.17
C LEU A 445 -25.43 6.18 3.63
N LYS A 446 -25.99 5.22 2.89
CA LYS A 446 -25.28 4.24 2.08
C LYS A 446 -24.04 4.87 1.45
N ASP A 447 -22.90 4.24 1.70
CA ASP A 447 -21.62 4.50 1.05
C ASP A 447 -21.81 4.94 -0.40
N LEU A 448 -21.60 6.24 -0.66
CA LEU A 448 -21.54 6.81 -2.01
C LEU A 448 -20.25 6.40 -2.76
N HIS A 449 -19.49 5.46 -2.20
CA HIS A 449 -18.35 4.80 -2.84
C HIS A 449 -18.60 3.31 -3.00
N HIS A 450 -19.70 2.94 -3.67
CA HIS A 450 -19.72 1.66 -4.38
C HIS A 450 -18.91 1.82 -5.67
N ASP A 451 -17.59 1.81 -5.51
CA ASP A 451 -16.66 1.79 -6.63
C ASP A 451 -16.53 0.33 -7.10
N PRO A 452 -17.12 -0.05 -8.25
CA PRO A 452 -17.14 -1.44 -8.70
C PRO A 452 -15.74 -2.01 -8.97
N GLU A 453 -14.71 -1.17 -8.98
CA GLU A 453 -13.31 -1.58 -9.14
C GLU A 453 -12.70 -2.18 -7.86
N ILE A 454 -13.23 -1.86 -6.68
CA ILE A 454 -12.70 -2.36 -5.40
C ILE A 454 -13.23 -3.77 -5.08
N GLU A 455 -14.42 -4.13 -5.57
CA GLU A 455 -15.00 -5.47 -5.39
C GLU A 455 -14.32 -6.52 -6.29
N ASP A 456 -13.79 -6.10 -7.44
CA ASP A 456 -13.01 -6.92 -8.38
C ASP A 456 -11.65 -7.38 -7.81
N VAL A 457 -11.15 -6.70 -6.76
CA VAL A 457 -9.94 -7.09 -6.02
C VAL A 457 -10.26 -8.16 -4.96
N ARG A 458 -11.50 -8.20 -4.46
CA ARG A 458 -11.94 -9.19 -3.45
C ARG A 458 -12.35 -10.52 -4.07
N TYR A 459 -12.86 -10.53 -5.30
CA TYR A 459 -13.22 -11.74 -6.03
C TYR A 459 -12.70 -11.66 -7.47
N PRO A 460 -11.74 -12.51 -7.88
CA PRO A 460 -11.24 -12.47 -9.25
C PRO A 460 -12.38 -12.77 -10.24
N ILE A 461 -12.65 -11.80 -11.11
CA ILE A 461 -13.68 -11.89 -12.15
C ILE A 461 -13.30 -12.98 -13.16
N SER A 462 -14.29 -13.69 -13.70
CA SER A 462 -14.03 -14.68 -14.76
C SER A 462 -13.49 -14.01 -16.03
N VAL A 463 -12.57 -14.70 -16.72
CA VAL A 463 -11.88 -14.22 -17.93
C VAL A 463 -12.85 -13.76 -19.02
N GLN A 464 -14.02 -14.40 -19.13
CA GLN A 464 -15.05 -14.01 -20.10
C GLN A 464 -15.67 -12.64 -19.78
N LYS A 465 -15.90 -12.33 -18.50
CA LYS A 465 -16.41 -11.02 -18.08
C LYS A 465 -15.37 -9.93 -18.31
N LEU A 466 -14.10 -10.21 -18.02
CA LEU A 466 -12.98 -9.30 -18.28
C LEU A 466 -12.82 -8.98 -19.77
N LYS A 467 -12.92 -9.99 -20.64
CA LYS A 467 -12.88 -9.81 -22.10
C LYS A 467 -14.07 -8.99 -22.63
N SER A 468 -15.25 -9.14 -22.05
CA SER A 468 -16.43 -8.34 -22.41
C SER A 468 -16.31 -6.88 -21.98
N ARG A 469 -15.70 -6.62 -20.80
CA ARG A 469 -15.45 -5.26 -20.29
C ARG A 469 -14.37 -4.55 -21.09
N ALA A 470 -13.28 -5.25 -21.44
CA ALA A 470 -12.24 -4.73 -22.33
C ALA A 470 -12.80 -4.34 -23.71
N LYS A 471 -13.70 -5.16 -24.28
CA LYS A 471 -14.39 -4.82 -25.54
C LYS A 471 -15.28 -3.58 -25.43
N ARG A 472 -15.94 -3.36 -24.28
CA ARG A 472 -16.74 -2.14 -24.07
C ARG A 472 -15.86 -0.91 -23.92
N LEU A 473 -14.77 -1.00 -23.16
CA LEU A 473 -13.82 0.10 -22.98
C LEU A 473 -13.18 0.52 -24.32
N ALA A 474 -12.78 -0.46 -25.14
CA ALA A 474 -12.27 -0.22 -26.49
C ALA A 474 -13.32 0.38 -27.45
N ALA A 475 -14.62 0.16 -27.19
CA ALA A 475 -15.70 0.75 -27.98
C ALA A 475 -16.09 2.17 -27.50
N THR A 476 -15.82 2.52 -26.24
CA THR A 476 -16.12 3.83 -25.66
C THR A 476 -14.97 4.84 -25.75
N THR A 477 -13.76 4.42 -26.09
CA THR A 477 -12.66 5.34 -26.40
C THR A 477 -12.89 5.95 -27.79
N PRO A 478 -13.16 7.26 -27.92
CA PRO A 478 -13.24 7.89 -29.23
C PRO A 478 -11.89 7.79 -29.94
N ASN A 479 -11.95 7.55 -31.25
CA ASN A 479 -10.81 7.37 -32.15
C ASN A 479 -9.72 8.44 -31.89
N LEU A 480 -8.58 8.03 -31.32
CA LEU A 480 -7.41 8.91 -31.13
C LEU A 480 -6.89 9.50 -32.47
N GLU A 481 -7.26 8.90 -33.60
CA GLU A 481 -6.98 9.42 -34.95
C GLU A 481 -7.76 10.70 -35.29
N GLU A 482 -8.91 10.95 -34.65
CA GLU A 482 -9.69 12.17 -34.88
C GLU A 482 -9.18 13.36 -34.03
N MET A 483 -8.58 13.08 -32.86
CA MET A 483 -7.98 14.12 -32.02
C MET A 483 -6.62 14.58 -32.54
N THR A 484 -5.83 13.72 -33.16
CA THR A 484 -4.54 14.11 -33.78
C THR A 484 -4.72 14.91 -35.07
N ARG A 485 -5.84 14.74 -35.79
CA ARG A 485 -6.16 15.57 -36.97
C ARG A 485 -6.63 16.99 -36.64
N LYS A 486 -7.28 17.21 -35.49
CA LYS A 486 -7.71 18.55 -35.05
C LYS A 486 -6.61 19.37 -34.36
N SER A 487 -5.49 18.75 -34.00
CA SER A 487 -4.33 19.44 -33.42
C SER A 487 -3.34 19.97 -34.48
N ASN A 488 -3.50 19.58 -35.75
CA ASN A 488 -2.61 19.95 -36.86
C ASN A 488 -3.30 20.83 -37.94
N GLN A 489 -4.44 21.43 -37.60
CA GLN A 489 -5.06 22.57 -38.30
C GLN A 489 -5.15 23.72 -37.32
#